data_AF-A0A851GIB4-F1
#
_entry.id   AF-A0A851GIB4-F1
#
_cell.length_a   1.000
_cell.length_b   1.000
_cell.length_c   1.000
_cell.angle_alpha   90.00
_cell.angle_beta   90.00
_cell.angle_gamma   90.00
#
_symmetry.space_group_name_H-M   'P 1'
#
loop_
_entity.id
_entity.type
_entity.pdbx_description
1 polymer ?
#
loop_
_entity_poly.entity_id
_entity_poly.type
_entity_poly.pdbx_seq_one_letter_code
_entity_poly.pdbx_strand_id
1 'polypeptide(L)'
;LDLRGTSITALPDNLTVGGSLDLEGTSITALPDNLTVGGSLDLRGTSITALPDNLTVGGSLDLEGTSITALPDNLTVGGSLDL
;
A
#
# COMPACT_ATOMS: atom_id res chain seq x y z
N LEU A 1 -4.96 10.46 3.02
CA LEU A 1 -3.60 10.97 2.91
C LEU A 1 -3.21 10.81 1.45
N ASP A 2 -3.13 11.91 0.73
CA ASP A 2 -2.77 11.93 -0.70
C ASP A 2 -1.28 12.27 -0.82
N LEU A 3 -0.49 11.33 -1.34
CA LEU A 3 0.93 11.48 -1.64
C LEU A 3 1.22 11.18 -3.12
N ARG A 4 0.18 11.11 -3.95
CA ARG A 4 0.27 10.71 -5.36
C ARG A 4 1.27 11.56 -6.13
N GLY A 5 2.12 10.90 -6.90
CA GLY A 5 3.13 11.52 -7.77
C GLY A 5 4.19 12.35 -7.03
N THR A 6 4.25 12.29 -5.70
CA THR A 6 5.31 12.95 -4.93
C THR A 6 6.62 12.18 -5.04
N SER A 7 7.74 12.86 -4.75
CA SER A 7 9.07 12.24 -4.73
C SER A 7 9.37 11.46 -3.45
N ILE A 8 8.34 11.01 -2.71
CA ILE A 8 8.54 10.23 -1.49
C ILE A 8 9.13 8.86 -1.84
N THR A 9 10.11 8.45 -1.05
CA THR A 9 10.83 7.18 -1.23
C THR A 9 10.64 6.22 -0.07
N ALA A 10 10.13 6.71 1.07
CA ALA A 10 9.86 5.91 2.26
C ALA A 10 8.74 6.53 3.10
N LEU A 11 8.00 5.67 3.79
CA LEU A 11 7.06 6.07 4.84
C LEU A 11 7.73 5.89 6.21
N PRO A 12 7.32 6.67 7.23
CA PRO A 12 7.80 6.44 8.58
C PRO A 12 7.33 5.07 9.11
N ASP A 13 8.16 4.47 9.97
CA ASP A 13 7.80 3.25 10.69
C ASP A 13 6.52 3.46 11.51
N ASN A 14 5.70 2.40 11.59
CA ASN A 14 4.43 2.39 12.34
C ASN A 14 3.42 3.47 11.89
N LEU A 15 3.48 3.91 10.62
CA LEU A 15 2.49 4.80 10.07
C LEU A 15 1.08 4.19 10.18
N THR A 16 0.17 4.93 10.80
CA THR A 16 -1.26 4.60 10.83
C THR A 16 -2.02 5.68 10.07
N VAL A 17 -2.80 5.29 9.06
CA VAL A 17 -3.67 6.18 8.30
C VAL A 17 -5.12 5.79 8.57
N GLY A 18 -5.88 6.63 9.28
CA GLY A 18 -7.28 6.33 9.62
C GLY A 18 -8.25 6.36 8.43
N GLY A 19 -7.86 6.99 7.32
CA GLY A 19 -8.62 7.02 6.05
C GLY A 19 -7.84 6.35 4.92
N SER A 20 -8.11 6.74 3.68
CA SER A 20 -7.37 6.20 2.52
C SER A 20 -5.95 6.76 2.43
N LEU A 21 -5.03 5.98 1.86
CA LEU A 21 -3.65 6.36 1.53
C LEU A 21 -3.44 6.17 0.02
N ASP A 22 -3.06 7.25 -0.66
CA ASP A 22 -2.75 7.24 -2.10
C ASP A 22 -1.25 7.43 -2.30
N LEU A 23 -0.58 6.40 -2.84
CA LEU A 23 0.84 6.37 -3.20
C LEU A 23 1.03 6.21 -4.72
N GLU A 24 -0.01 6.40 -5.52
CA GLU A 24 0.02 6.21 -6.97
C GLU A 24 1.19 7.00 -7.59
N GLY A 25 1.98 6.33 -8.42
CA GLY A 25 3.09 6.95 -9.16
C GLY A 25 4.21 7.53 -8.30
N THR A 26 4.33 7.13 -7.02
CA THR A 26 5.48 7.50 -6.17
C THR A 26 6.69 6.61 -6.43
N SER A 27 7.86 7.04 -5.98
CA SER A 27 9.12 6.28 -6.07
C SER A 27 9.36 5.33 -4.89
N ILE A 28 8.30 5.00 -4.14
CA ILE A 28 8.39 4.07 -3.01
C ILE A 28 8.65 2.65 -3.51
N THR A 29 9.51 1.93 -2.79
CA THR A 29 9.91 0.56 -3.14
C THR A 29 9.50 -0.48 -2.10
N ALA A 30 9.12 -0.03 -0.89
CA ALA A 30 8.66 -0.87 0.20
C ALA A 30 7.70 -0.12 1.13
N LEU A 31 6.77 -0.84 1.73
CA LEU A 31 5.92 -0.34 2.81
C LEU A 31 6.51 -0.74 4.17
N PRO A 32 6.29 0.04 5.24
CA PRO A 32 6.73 -0.35 6.57
C PRO A 32 5.92 -1.54 7.09
N ASP A 33 6.56 -2.43 7.84
CA ASP A 33 5.98 -3.71 8.30
C ASP A 33 4.64 -3.57 9.04
N ASN A 34 4.45 -2.46 9.77
CA ASN A 34 3.27 -2.20 10.60
C ASN A 34 2.34 -1.14 9.99
N LEU A 35 2.32 -1.00 8.66
CA LEU A 35 1.40 -0.08 7.99
C LEU A 35 -0.06 -0.52 8.22
N THR A 36 -0.85 0.37 8.80
CA THR A 36 -2.31 0.20 8.93
C THR A 36 -3.03 1.30 8.18
N VAL A 37 -3.93 0.91 7.25
CA VAL A 37 -4.77 1.83 6.48
C VAL A 37 -6.24 1.51 6.76
N GLY A 38 -6.97 2.46 7.36
CA GLY A 38 -8.40 2.28 7.70
C GLY A 38 -9.32 2.39 6.48
N GLY A 39 -8.91 3.12 5.45
CA GLY A 39 -9.60 3.22 4.16
C GLY A 39 -8.92 2.39 3.07
N SER A 40 -8.97 2.88 1.84
CA SER A 40 -8.32 2.23 0.69
C SER A 40 -6.83 2.57 0.60
N LEU A 41 -6.04 1.65 0.05
CA LEU A 41 -4.62 1.83 -0.25
C LEU A 41 -4.41 1.69 -1.76
N ASP A 42 -3.87 2.75 -2.38
CA ASP A 42 -3.54 2.78 -3.82
C ASP A 42 -2.02 2.74 -3.99
N LEU A 43 -1.51 1.67 -4.60
CA LEU A 43 -0.08 1.45 -4.90
C LEU A 43 0.21 1.47 -6.40
N ARG A 44 -0.73 1.94 -7.23
CA ARG A 44 -0.61 1.86 -8.68
C ARG A 44 0.65 2.53 -9.20
N GLY A 45 1.33 1.84 -10.11
CA GLY A 45 2.55 2.35 -10.73
C GLY A 45 3.71 2.65 -9.76
N THR A 46 3.68 2.08 -8.54
CA THR A 46 4.83 2.10 -7.63
C THR A 46 5.82 0.99 -7.99
N SER A 47 7.05 1.09 -7.48
CA SER A 47 8.10 0.07 -7.68
C SER A 47 8.11 -0.99 -6.57
N ILE A 48 6.99 -1.18 -5.88
CA ILE A 48 6.85 -2.19 -4.83
C ILE A 48 6.82 -3.59 -5.47
N THR A 49 7.56 -4.51 -4.85
CA THR A 49 7.68 -5.91 -5.29
C THR A 49 7.09 -6.91 -4.30
N ALA A 50 6.83 -6.48 -3.06
CA ALA A 50 6.23 -7.30 -2.00
C ALA A 50 5.44 -6.41 -1.03
N LEU A 51 4.37 -6.97 -0.46
CA LEU A 51 3.64 -6.35 0.64
C LEU A 51 4.22 -6.86 1.98
N PRO A 52 4.20 -6.05 3.05
CA PRO A 52 4.59 -6.51 4.37
C PRO A 52 3.57 -7.51 4.89
N ASP A 53 4.03 -8.51 5.65
CA ASP A 53 3.17 -9.59 6.16
C ASP A 53 2.00 -9.02 6.98
N ASN A 54 2.22 -7.99 7.79
CA ASN A 54 1.17 -7.46 8.69
C ASN A 54 0.33 -6.33 8.06
N LEU A 55 0.30 -6.21 6.73
CA LEU A 55 -0.50 -5.19 6.05
C LEU A 55 -1.99 -5.39 6.31
N THR A 56 -2.63 -4.36 6.87
CA THR A 56 -4.09 -4.30 7.05
C THR A 56 -4.67 -3.12 6.28
N VAL A 57 -5.64 -3.39 5.39
CA VAL A 57 -6.37 -2.39 4.61
C VAL A 57 -7.87 -2.54 4.88
N GLY A 58 -8.49 -1.51 5.46
CA GLY A 58 -9.92 -1.52 5.79
C GLY A 58 -10.84 -1.34 4.58
N GLY A 59 -10.34 -0.74 3.49
CA GLY A 59 -11.02 -0.57 2.22
C GLY A 59 -10.45 -1.44 1.10
N SER A 60 -10.40 -0.90 -0.12
CA SER A 60 -9.81 -1.58 -1.28
C SER A 60 -8.28 -1.45 -1.31
N LEU A 61 -7.62 -2.43 -1.92
CA LEU A 61 -6.19 -2.43 -2.20
C LEU A 61 -5.99 -2.52 -3.72
N ASP A 62 -5.32 -1.52 -4.29
CA ASP A 62 -5.02 -1.47 -5.73
C ASP A 62 -3.51 -1.64 -5.96
N LEU A 63 -3.15 -2.73 -6.64
CA LEU A 63 -1.78 -3.13 -6.95
C LEU A 63 -1.48 -3.04 -8.46
N GLU A 64 -2.37 -2.46 -9.27
CA GLU A 64 -2.20 -2.47 -10.72
C GLU A 64 -0.88 -1.80 -11.13
N GLY A 65 -0.12 -2.48 -11.98
CA GLY A 65 1.17 -1.98 -12.46
C GLY A 65 2.30 -2.03 -11.43
N THR A 66 2.12 -2.70 -10.30
CA THR A 66 3.23 -3.10 -9.41
C THR A 66 3.93 -4.36 -9.94
N SER A 67 5.06 -4.73 -9.33
CA SER A 67 5.78 -5.98 -9.65
C SER A 67 5.50 -7.09 -8.63
N ILE A 68 4.39 -7.00 -7.91
CA ILE A 68 3.99 -7.99 -6.91
C ILE A 68 3.49 -9.25 -7.62
N THR A 69 4.07 -10.41 -7.27
CA THR A 69 3.71 -11.71 -7.85
C THR A 69 3.08 -12.67 -6.84
N ALA A 70 3.14 -12.33 -5.56
CA ALA A 70 2.57 -13.10 -4.46
C ALA A 70 2.06 -12.14 -3.38
N LEU A 71 1.00 -12.56 -2.69
CA LEU A 71 0.41 -11.84 -1.58
C LEU A 71 0.80 -12.54 -0.27
N PRO A 72 0.97 -11.80 0.84
CA PRO A 72 1.15 -12.42 2.15
C PRO A 72 -0.04 -13.29 2.53
N ASP A 73 0.23 -14.45 3.16
CA ASP A 73 -0.81 -15.40 3.59
C ASP A 73 -1.83 -14.79 4.56
N ASN A 74 -1.42 -13.77 5.30
CA ASN A 74 -2.21 -13.06 6.31
C ASN A 74 -2.73 -11.69 5.86
N LEU A 75 -2.66 -11.39 4.56
CA LEU A 75 -3.18 -10.14 4.00
C LEU A 75 -4.68 -9.99 4.28
N THR A 76 -5.08 -8.87 4.88
CA THR A 76 -6.48 -8.54 5.14
C THR A 76 -6.88 -7.29 4.36
N VAL A 77 -7.87 -7.43 3.48
CA VAL A 77 -8.48 -6.36 2.67
C VAL A 77 -9.99 -6.36 2.91
N GLY A 78 -10.55 -5.22 3.31
CA GLY A 78 -11.99 -5.09 3.59
C GLY A 78 -12.87 -4.88 2.35
N GLY A 79 -12.27 -4.46 1.23
CA GLY A 79 -12.93 -4.15 -0.04
C GLY A 79 -12.44 -5.02 -1.21
N SER A 80 -12.28 -4.39 -2.38
CA SER A 80 -11.72 -5.04 -3.57
C SER A 80 -10.21 -5.19 -3.47
N LEU A 81 -9.69 -6.18 -4.19
CA LEU A 81 -8.27 -6.34 -4.44
C LEU A 81 -8.08 -6.35 -5.97
N ASP A 82 -7.37 -5.35 -6.47
CA ASP A 82 -7.07 -5.17 -7.89
C ASP A 82 -5.57 -5.43 -8.12
N LEU A 83 -5.23 -6.22 -9.15
CA LEU A 83 -3.88 -6.81 -9.39
C LEU A 83 -3.33 -6.44 -10.76
#